data_AF-A0A414ZR39-F1
#
_entry.id   AF-A0A414ZR39-F1
#
_cell.length_a   1.000
_cell.length_b   1.000
_cell.length_c   1.000
_cell.angle_alpha   90.00
_cell.angle_beta   90.00
_cell.angle_gamma   90.00
#
_symmetry.space_group_name_H-M   'P 1'
#
loop_
_entity.id
_entity.type
_entity.pdbx_description
1 polymer ?
#
loop_
_entity_poly.entity_id
_entity_poly.type
_entity_poly.pdbx_seq_one_letter_code
_entity_poly.pdbx_strand_id
1 'polypeptide(L)'
;MLFRLFKTKKNTKQCPICEYNISECQCLFGGNCHPDRSKRIEVVTDHLYLFSKEQVQHVLKLQKYWCISYGDDEKNNILNEFMDKNKR
;
A
#
# COMPACT_ATOMS: atom_id res chain seq x y z
N MET A 1 19.25 12.85 -17.61
CA MET A 1 19.43 13.27 -16.20
C MET A 1 19.58 12.03 -15.34
N LEU A 2 20.79 11.74 -14.83
CA LEU A 2 20.99 10.67 -13.85
C LEU A 2 20.41 11.13 -12.50
N PHE A 3 19.25 10.60 -12.11
CA PHE A 3 18.81 10.71 -10.72
C PHE A 3 19.78 9.91 -9.86
N ARG A 4 20.76 10.60 -9.26
CA ARG A 4 21.50 10.10 -8.11
C ARG A 4 20.49 9.97 -6.96
N LEU A 5 19.85 8.82 -6.86
CA LEU A 5 19.11 8.43 -5.67
C LEU A 5 20.14 8.23 -4.57
N PHE A 6 20.40 9.30 -3.81
CA PHE A 6 20.98 9.18 -2.48
C PHE A 6 20.17 8.12 -1.74
N LYS A 7 20.77 6.95 -1.49
CA LYS A 7 20.23 5.96 -0.57
C LYS A 7 20.32 6.55 0.84
N THR A 8 19.44 7.50 1.13
CA THR A 8 19.09 7.84 2.50
C THR A 8 18.59 6.55 3.14
N LYS A 9 19.10 6.26 4.33
CA LYS A 9 18.79 5.05 5.08
C LYS A 9 17.27 5.00 5.29
N LYS A 10 16.57 4.24 4.45
CA LYS A 10 15.11 4.19 4.41
C LYS A 10 14.62 3.69 5.76
N ASN A 11 13.92 4.53 6.50
CA ASN A 11 13.43 4.21 7.83
C ASN A 11 12.36 3.10 7.69
N THR A 12 12.71 1.88 8.09
CA THR A 12 11.89 0.69 7.82
C THR A 12 10.64 0.62 8.68
N LYS A 13 10.54 1.48 9.71
CA LYS A 13 9.46 1.51 10.69
C LYS A 13 8.33 2.49 10.34
N GLN A 14 8.44 3.20 9.22
CA GLN A 14 7.43 4.17 8.78
C GLN A 14 6.53 3.56 7.70
N CYS A 15 5.25 3.93 7.74
CA CYS A 15 4.28 3.61 6.72
C CYS A 15 4.67 4.31 5.40
N PRO A 16 4.77 3.59 4.27
CA PRO A 16 5.18 4.19 3.00
C PRO A 16 4.13 5.14 2.38
N ILE A 17 2.91 5.15 2.93
CA ILE A 17 1.76 5.90 2.41
C ILE A 17 1.49 7.18 3.21
N CYS A 18 1.63 7.16 4.54
CA CYS A 18 1.39 8.33 5.38
C CYS A 18 2.63 8.81 6.14
N GLU A 19 3.77 8.12 6.06
CA GLU A 19 5.05 8.44 6.72
C GLU A 19 5.06 8.43 8.25
N TYR A 20 3.90 8.25 8.90
CA TYR A 20 3.82 7.93 10.32
C TYR A 20 4.49 6.60 10.63
N ASN A 21 4.90 6.42 11.88
CA ASN A 21 5.32 5.11 12.37
C ASN A 21 4.22 4.08 12.11
N ILE A 22 4.62 2.84 11.80
CA ILE A 22 3.68 1.74 11.53
C ILE A 22 2.69 1.56 12.69
N SER A 23 3.11 1.79 13.95
CA SER A 23 2.27 1.74 15.15
C SER A 23 1.23 2.86 15.23
N GLU A 24 1.47 3.98 14.56
CA GLU A 24 0.65 5.20 14.57
C GLU A 24 0.03 5.45 13.19
N CYS A 25 0.00 4.42 12.34
CA CYS A 25 -0.40 4.52 10.95
C CYS A 25 -1.85 5.03 10.83
N GLN A 26 -1.99 6.18 10.19
CA GLN A 26 -3.30 6.82 9.96
C GLN A 26 -4.05 6.21 8.76
N CYS A 27 -3.43 5.31 8.01
CA CYS A 27 -4.05 4.69 6.84
C CYS A 27 -5.15 3.65 7.18
N LEU A 28 -5.34 3.32 8.45
CA LEU A 28 -6.49 2.52 8.91
C LEU A 28 -7.76 3.35 9.07
N PHE A 29 -7.61 4.67 9.25
CA PHE A 29 -8.74 5.55 9.51
C PHE A 29 -9.19 6.26 8.23
N GLY A 30 -10.51 6.45 8.11
CA GLY A 30 -11.11 7.27 7.05
C GLY A 30 -10.83 8.75 7.29
N GLY A 31 -10.63 9.51 6.22
CA GLY A 31 -10.44 10.96 6.29
C GLY A 31 -9.58 11.52 5.17
N ASN A 32 -9.78 12.80 4.86
CA ASN A 32 -9.06 13.55 3.82
C ASN A 32 -7.78 14.23 4.34
N CYS A 33 -7.23 13.77 5.47
CA CYS A 33 -6.07 14.40 6.12
C CYS A 33 -4.79 14.36 5.24
N HIS A 34 -4.80 13.59 4.15
CA HIS A 34 -3.71 13.48 3.20
C HIS A 34 -4.25 13.64 1.76
N PRO A 35 -4.11 14.82 1.13
CA PRO A 35 -4.67 15.09 -0.19
C PRO A 35 -4.09 14.17 -1.29
N ASP A 36 -2.87 13.67 -1.11
CA ASP A 36 -2.22 12.76 -2.07
C ASP A 36 -2.29 11.29 -1.68
N ARG A 37 -3.11 10.92 -0.68
CA ARG A 37 -3.16 9.53 -0.18
C ARG A 37 -3.49 8.52 -1.27
N SER A 38 -4.45 8.82 -2.14
CA SER A 38 -4.83 7.94 -3.25
C SER A 38 -3.67 7.70 -4.20
N LYS A 39 -3.01 8.77 -4.65
CA LYS A 39 -1.82 8.71 -5.51
C LYS A 39 -0.68 7.92 -4.85
N ARG A 40 -0.49 8.10 -3.55
CA ARG A 40 0.54 7.36 -2.80
C ARG A 40 0.21 5.88 -2.65
N ILE A 41 -1.05 5.53 -2.44
CA ILE A 41 -1.48 4.13 -2.41
C ILE A 41 -1.10 3.48 -3.74
N GLU A 42 -1.47 4.08 -4.86
CA GLU A 42 -1.17 3.58 -6.22
C GLU A 42 0.33 3.34 -6.44
N VAL A 43 1.15 4.38 -6.23
CA VAL A 43 2.62 4.28 -6.41
C VAL A 43 3.25 3.23 -5.48
N VAL A 44 2.77 3.14 -4.23
CA VAL A 44 3.27 2.15 -3.26
C VAL A 44 2.90 0.74 -3.68
N THR A 45 1.68 0.52 -4.16
CA THR A 45 1.22 -0.81 -4.60
C THR A 45 1.92 -1.29 -5.86
N ASP A 46 2.22 -0.38 -6.79
CA ASP A 46 2.91 -0.70 -8.05
C ASP A 46 4.40 -0.99 -7.84
N HIS A 47 4.99 -0.50 -6.75
CA HIS A 47 6.43 -0.56 -6.50
C HIS A 47 6.80 -1.13 -5.12
N LEU A 48 6.08 -2.17 -4.66
CA LEU A 48 6.33 -2.83 -3.38
C LEU A 48 7.80 -3.29 -3.21
N TYR A 49 8.50 -3.62 -4.30
CA TYR A 49 9.91 -4.02 -4.30
C TYR A 49 10.89 -2.94 -3.80
N LEU A 50 10.46 -1.67 -3.73
CA LEU A 50 11.28 -0.58 -3.19
C LEU A 50 11.31 -0.57 -1.66
N PHE A 51 10.42 -1.29 -0.98
CA PHE A 51 10.18 -1.18 0.46
C PHE A 51 10.74 -2.38 1.23
N SER A 52 10.98 -2.18 2.53
CA SER A 52 11.43 -3.28 3.39
C SER A 52 10.35 -4.35 3.53
N LYS A 53 10.74 -5.57 3.92
CA LYS A 53 9.78 -6.65 4.21
C LYS A 53 8.74 -6.24 5.26
N GLU A 54 9.15 -5.48 6.28
CA GLU A 54 8.27 -4.95 7.33
C GLU A 54 7.23 -3.97 6.76
N GLN A 55 7.67 -3.06 5.89
CA GLN A 55 6.77 -2.12 5.21
C GLN A 55 5.81 -2.82 4.26
N VAL A 56 6.28 -3.81 3.48
CA VAL A 56 5.42 -4.61 2.59
C VAL A 56 4.38 -5.37 3.41
N GLN A 57 4.78 -6.01 4.51
CA GLN A 57 3.84 -6.69 5.41
C GLN A 57 2.80 -5.72 6.01
N HIS A 58 3.21 -4.50 6.34
CA HIS A 58 2.29 -3.46 6.81
C HIS A 58 1.29 -3.05 5.72
N VAL A 59 1.74 -2.79 4.48
CA VAL A 59 0.85 -2.45 3.36
C VAL A 59 -0.14 -3.58 3.06
N LEU A 60 0.30 -4.84 3.10
CA LEU A 60 -0.59 -5.99 2.93
C LEU A 60 -1.69 -6.05 4.01
N LYS A 61 -1.37 -5.68 5.26
CA LYS A 61 -2.38 -5.58 6.35
C LYS A 61 -3.38 -4.47 6.05
N LEU A 62 -2.94 -3.33 5.54
CA LEU A 62 -3.82 -2.22 5.14
C LEU A 62 -4.76 -2.64 4.01
N GLN A 63 -4.23 -3.26 2.95
CA GLN A 63 -5.03 -3.73 1.82
C GLN A 63 -6.11 -4.73 2.24
N LYS A 64 -5.78 -5.67 3.13
CA LYS A 64 -6.77 -6.59 3.72
C LYS A 64 -7.86 -5.86 4.50
N TYR A 65 -7.53 -4.76 5.17
CA TYR A 65 -8.49 -3.98 5.95
C TYR A 65 -9.42 -3.13 5.07
N TRP A 66 -8.90 -2.56 3.98
CA TRP A 66 -9.69 -1.68 3.12
C TRP A 66 -10.77 -2.38 2.30
N CYS A 67 -10.68 -3.69 2.10
CA CYS A 67 -11.68 -4.48 1.36
C CYS A 67 -12.09 -3.83 0.02
N ILE A 68 -11.10 -3.43 -0.78
CA ILE A 68 -11.33 -2.67 -2.01
C ILE A 68 -12.11 -3.52 -3.01
N SER A 69 -13.19 -2.96 -3.54
CA SER A 69 -13.85 -3.40 -4.77
C SER A 69 -13.53 -2.43 -5.92
N TYR A 70 -13.69 -2.90 -7.15
CA TYR A 70 -13.49 -2.08 -8.33
C TYR A 70 -14.84 -1.64 -8.91
N GLY A 71 -14.90 -0.48 -9.54
CA GLY A 71 -16.06 -0.09 -10.37
C GLY A 71 -16.10 -0.79 -11.74
N ASP A 72 -15.18 -1.73 -11.96
CA ASP A 72 -14.94 -2.45 -13.20
C ASP A 72 -15.21 -3.94 -12.93
N ASP A 73 -16.22 -4.49 -13.59
CA ASP A 73 -16.68 -5.86 -13.37
C ASP A 73 -15.64 -6.91 -13.76
N GLU A 74 -14.81 -6.65 -14.78
CA GLU A 74 -13.73 -7.57 -15.16
C GLU A 74 -12.69 -7.66 -14.04
N LYS A 75 -12.32 -6.52 -13.44
CA LYS A 75 -11.40 -6.51 -12.29
C LYS A 75 -11.99 -7.21 -11.08
N ASN A 76 -13.29 -7.06 -10.82
CA ASN A 76 -13.96 -7.79 -9.73
C ASN A 76 -13.95 -9.30 -9.98
N ASN A 77 -14.17 -9.75 -11.23
CA ASN A 77 -14.10 -11.17 -11.58
C ASN A 77 -12.69 -11.75 -11.37
N ILE A 78 -11.63 -11.03 -11.78
CA ILE A 78 -10.25 -11.43 -11.54
C ILE A 78 -9.96 -11.50 -10.03
N LEU A 79 -10.44 -10.52 -9.25
CA LEU A 79 -10.30 -10.55 -7.80
C LEU A 79 -10.97 -11.78 -7.18
N ASN A 80 -12.20 -12.11 -7.60
CA ASN A 80 -12.91 -13.30 -7.14
C ASN A 80 -12.17 -14.59 -7.50
N GLU A 81 -11.63 -14.70 -8.73
CA GLU A 81 -10.80 -15.83 -9.15
C GLU A 81 -9.58 -16.00 -8.21
N PHE A 82 -8.90 -14.91 -7.86
CA PHE A 82 -7.77 -14.95 -6.93
C PHE A 82 -8.20 -15.36 -5.52
N MET A 83 -9.34 -14.87 -5.03
CA MET A 83 -9.87 -15.24 -3.72
C MET A 83 -10.23 -16.73 -3.66
N ASP A 84 -10.86 -17.28 -4.70
CA ASP A 84 -11.22 -18.69 -4.73
C ASP A 84 -9.99 -19.61 -4.84
N LYS A 85 -9.00 -19.25 -5.65
CA LYS A 85 -7.75 -20.03 -5.79
C LYS A 85 -6.87 -20.01 -4.54
N ASN A 86 -6.89 -18.91 -3.79
CA ASN A 86 -6.02 -18.69 -2.64
C ASN A 86 -6.77 -18.74 -1.30
N LYS A 87 -8.00 -19.30 -1.27
CA LYS A 87 -8.72 -19.62 -0.04
C LYS A 87 -7.80 -20.42 0.88
N ARG A 88 -7.37 -19.78 1.95
CA ARG A 88 -6.68 -20.40 3.09
C ARG A 88 -7.68 -20.71 4.17
#